data_AF-A0A7S1YFP8-F1
#
_entry.id   AF-A0A7S1YFP8-F1
#
_cell.length_a   1.000
_cell.length_b   1.000
_cell.length_c   1.000
_cell.angle_alpha   90.00
_cell.angle_beta   90.00
_cell.angle_gamma   90.00
#
_symmetry.space_group_name_H-M   'P 1'
#
loop_
_entity.id
_entity.type
_entity.pdbx_description
1 polymer ?
#
loop_
_entity_poly.entity_id
_entity_poly.type
_entity_poly.pdbx_seq_one_letter_code
_entity_poly.pdbx_strand_id
1 'polypeptide(L)'
;QMFDKVDGRQNEESTSGILATKGGDQEEGADDEQQPQSEAAVRRSVLSVAAGDRIMEALELADQEQRDAAAFKKQTGNGQQNRMPNPLLLGMEPSLYVLWVLRTIKSAELEQSLLILSLRHMERLVYYLILLLKAGRGVELCSRVGIFMIKAHQKQIVAAGSNMAVPVRELRRLVRLRLGEARDSVGFNLAAMRMISKVAQERKMAFHVPENENETDIWAGMGLGSDVA
;
A
#
# COMPACT_ATOMS: atom_id res chain seq x y z
N GLN A 1 -38.56 -23.18 57.37
CA GLN A 1 -39.80 -23.67 56.76
C GLN A 1 -40.10 -22.74 55.59
N MET A 2 -40.02 -23.28 54.37
CA MET A 2 -41.12 -23.30 53.37
C MET A 2 -41.25 -21.99 52.60
N PHE A 3 -40.71 -21.90 51.37
CA PHE A 3 -41.41 -22.17 50.10
C PHE A 3 -42.69 -21.32 49.95
N ASP A 4 -42.79 -20.43 48.94
CA ASP A 4 -43.32 -20.82 47.62
C ASP A 4 -43.28 -19.68 46.58
N LYS A 5 -42.97 -20.10 45.35
CA LYS A 5 -43.22 -19.59 43.99
C LYS A 5 -43.40 -18.10 43.67
N VAL A 6 -42.50 -17.65 42.79
CA VAL A 6 -42.80 -16.72 41.70
C VAL A 6 -42.95 -17.56 40.41
N ASP A 7 -44.19 -17.95 40.09
CA ASP A 7 -44.68 -18.18 38.73
C ASP A 7 -45.44 -16.89 38.36
N GLY A 8 -45.38 -16.27 37.19
CA GLY A 8 -44.94 -16.66 35.87
C GLY A 8 -45.78 -15.82 34.88
N ARG A 9 -45.19 -15.49 33.73
CA ARG A 9 -45.84 -14.98 32.50
C ARG A 9 -46.39 -13.54 32.54
N GLN A 10 -45.62 -12.64 31.94
CA GLN A 10 -46.02 -11.75 30.84
C GLN A 10 -44.82 -10.86 30.52
N ASN A 11 -44.12 -11.13 29.42
CA ASN A 11 -43.32 -10.18 28.60
C ASN A 11 -42.39 -10.92 27.60
N GLU A 12 -42.86 -11.98 26.95
CA GLU A 12 -42.15 -12.61 25.82
C GLU A 12 -42.55 -12.04 24.44
N GLU A 13 -43.39 -11.00 24.38
CA GLU A 13 -43.80 -10.39 23.09
C GLU A 13 -42.84 -9.30 22.57
N SER A 14 -41.82 -8.90 23.33
CA SER A 14 -40.96 -7.78 22.93
C SER A 14 -39.67 -8.17 22.20
N THR A 15 -39.31 -9.45 22.13
CA THR A 15 -38.06 -9.91 21.50
C THR A 15 -38.23 -10.55 20.13
N SER A 16 -39.46 -10.86 19.71
CA SER A 16 -39.76 -11.39 18.38
C SER A 16 -39.82 -10.30 17.29
N GLY A 17 -40.05 -9.04 17.65
CA GLY A 17 -40.11 -7.92 16.70
C GLY A 17 -38.76 -7.39 16.20
N ILE A 18 -37.66 -7.70 16.89
CA ILE A 18 -36.33 -7.12 16.57
C ILE A 18 -35.50 -8.04 15.64
N LEU A 19 -35.91 -9.31 15.49
CA LEU A 19 -35.17 -10.30 14.69
C LEU A 19 -35.74 -10.52 13.28
N ALA A 20 -36.88 -9.90 12.93
CA ALA A 20 -37.53 -10.08 11.63
C ALA A 20 -37.15 -9.04 10.54
N THR A 21 -36.29 -8.06 10.85
CA THR A 21 -35.84 -7.01 9.89
C THR A 21 -34.42 -7.20 9.36
N LYS A 22 -33.86 -8.42 9.47
CA LYS A 22 -32.51 -8.73 8.96
C LYS A 22 -32.45 -9.98 8.09
N GLY A 23 -33.42 -10.12 7.20
CA GLY A 23 -33.43 -11.15 6.16
C GLY A 23 -34.43 -10.80 5.06
N GLY A 24 -33.94 -10.25 3.96
CA GLY A 24 -34.73 -9.89 2.80
C GLY A 24 -33.87 -9.12 1.80
N ASP A 25 -33.36 -9.85 0.82
CA ASP A 25 -32.65 -9.34 -0.35
C ASP A 25 -33.40 -8.14 -0.96
N GLN A 26 -32.76 -6.97 -0.97
CA GLN A 26 -33.09 -5.91 -1.91
C GLN A 26 -32.00 -5.94 -2.97
N GLU A 27 -32.47 -6.24 -4.17
CA GLU A 27 -31.75 -6.27 -5.44
C GLU A 27 -30.79 -5.08 -5.55
N GLU A 28 -29.55 -5.38 -5.99
CA GLU A 28 -28.58 -4.41 -6.48
C GLU A 28 -29.13 -3.74 -7.76
N GLY A 29 -30.00 -2.75 -7.57
CA GLY A 29 -30.33 -1.74 -8.56
C GLY A 29 -29.47 -0.51 -8.31
N ALA A 30 -28.61 -0.19 -9.27
CA ALA A 30 -27.74 0.98 -9.25
C ALA A 30 -28.52 2.27 -9.01
N ASP A 31 -28.30 2.90 -7.84
CA ASP A 31 -28.64 4.30 -7.59
C ASP A 31 -27.37 5.03 -7.14
N ASP A 32 -26.56 5.35 -8.15
CA ASP A 32 -25.45 6.29 -8.07
C ASP A 32 -26.02 7.70 -8.27
N GLU A 33 -26.86 8.17 -7.33
CA GLU A 33 -27.40 9.52 -7.33
C GLU A 33 -26.73 10.39 -6.25
N GLN A 34 -25.74 11.16 -6.71
CA GLN A 34 -25.27 12.45 -6.18
C GLN A 34 -25.38 12.64 -4.66
N GLN A 35 -24.36 12.20 -3.91
CA GLN A 35 -24.02 12.89 -2.66
C GLN A 35 -23.83 14.39 -2.97
N PRO A 36 -24.43 15.32 -2.21
CA PRO A 36 -24.22 16.74 -2.41
C PRO A 36 -22.71 17.00 -2.31
N GLN A 37 -22.12 17.51 -3.39
CA GLN A 37 -20.66 17.67 -3.53
C GLN A 37 -20.03 18.42 -2.34
N SER A 38 -20.81 19.28 -1.67
CA SER A 38 -20.43 19.98 -0.44
C SER A 38 -20.17 19.03 0.73
N GLU A 39 -21.06 18.06 1.01
CA GLU A 39 -20.85 17.10 2.10
C GLU A 39 -19.70 16.15 1.81
N ALA A 40 -19.57 15.67 0.56
CA ALA A 40 -18.47 14.81 0.17
C ALA A 40 -17.12 15.54 0.27
N ALA A 41 -17.07 16.83 -0.08
CA ALA A 41 -15.88 17.66 0.07
C ALA A 41 -15.52 17.91 1.54
N VAL A 42 -16.52 18.20 2.40
CA VAL A 42 -16.32 18.37 3.84
C VAL A 42 -15.80 17.08 4.47
N ARG A 43 -16.41 15.91 4.17
CA ARG A 43 -15.95 14.61 4.67
C ARG A 43 -14.51 14.32 4.25
N ARG A 44 -14.14 14.60 2.98
CA ARG A 44 -12.75 14.45 2.50
C ARG A 44 -11.76 15.36 3.24
N SER A 45 -12.15 16.60 3.54
CA SER A 45 -11.33 17.53 4.31
C SER A 45 -11.14 17.08 5.76
N VAL A 46 -12.18 16.53 6.41
CA VAL A 46 -12.09 16.04 7.79
C VAL A 46 -11.20 14.80 7.86
N LEU A 47 -11.35 13.87 6.91
CA LEU A 47 -10.53 12.67 6.83
C LEU A 47 -9.04 12.99 6.54
N SER A 48 -8.75 13.99 5.70
CA SER A 48 -7.36 14.39 5.43
C SER A 48 -6.69 15.07 6.62
N VAL A 49 -7.42 15.88 7.39
CA VAL A 49 -6.92 16.46 8.65
C VAL A 49 -6.62 15.37 9.66
N ALA A 50 -7.55 14.43 9.87
CA ALA A 50 -7.34 13.31 10.79
C ALA A 50 -6.16 12.41 10.38
N ALA A 51 -5.97 12.19 9.08
CA ALA A 51 -4.80 11.48 8.57
C ALA A 51 -3.50 12.27 8.82
N GLY A 52 -3.54 13.60 8.72
CA GLY A 52 -2.41 14.49 9.03
C GLY A 52 -2.01 14.40 10.50
N ASP A 53 -2.99 14.47 11.40
CA ASP A 53 -2.77 14.35 12.86
C ASP A 53 -2.15 12.99 13.18
N ARG A 54 -2.66 11.91 12.58
CA ARG A 54 -2.09 10.57 12.76
C ARG A 54 -0.63 10.47 12.30
N ILE A 55 -0.26 11.13 11.20
CA ILE A 55 1.14 11.17 10.73
C ILE A 55 2.00 11.96 11.73
N MET A 56 1.52 13.12 12.22
CA MET A 56 2.26 13.95 13.17
C MET A 56 2.51 13.21 14.49
N GLU A 57 1.48 12.57 15.03
CA GLU A 57 1.57 11.75 16.25
C GLU A 57 2.56 10.58 16.05
N ALA A 58 2.52 9.91 14.90
CA ALA A 58 3.43 8.82 14.60
C ALA A 58 4.89 9.27 14.53
N LEU A 59 5.16 10.45 13.97
CA LEU A 59 6.50 11.05 13.93
C LEU A 59 6.97 11.46 15.34
N GLU A 60 6.07 11.97 16.17
CA GLU A 60 6.36 12.32 17.56
C GLU A 60 6.73 11.11 18.41
N LEU A 61 5.92 10.06 18.32
CA LEU A 61 6.18 8.80 19.00
C LEU A 61 7.50 8.17 18.54
N ALA A 62 7.76 8.17 17.23
CA ALA A 62 9.00 7.63 16.67
C ALA A 62 10.25 8.36 17.18
N ASP A 63 10.20 9.69 17.24
CA ASP A 63 11.30 10.50 17.78
C ASP A 63 11.51 10.30 19.27
N GLN A 64 10.43 10.19 20.04
CA GLN A 64 10.51 9.93 21.46
C GLN A 64 11.21 8.59 21.70
N GLU A 65 10.81 7.53 20.99
CA GLU A 65 11.48 6.24 21.11
C GLU A 65 12.95 6.29 20.65
N GLN A 66 13.28 7.02 19.58
CA GLN A 66 14.66 7.21 19.16
C GLN A 66 15.52 7.92 20.22
N ARG A 67 14.97 8.96 20.87
CA ARG A 67 15.65 9.68 21.96
C ARG A 67 15.84 8.79 23.18
N ASP A 68 14.81 8.06 23.56
CA ASP A 68 14.86 7.18 24.72
C ASP A 68 15.82 6.01 24.47
N ALA A 69 15.83 5.45 23.25
CA ALA A 69 16.79 4.42 22.85
C ALA A 69 18.24 4.96 22.86
N ALA A 70 18.46 6.21 22.43
CA ALA A 70 19.77 6.85 22.50
C ALA A 70 20.21 7.15 23.94
N ALA A 71 19.29 7.57 24.81
CA ALA A 71 19.56 7.79 26.24
C ALA A 71 19.91 6.48 26.96
N PHE A 72 19.16 5.42 26.68
CA PHE A 72 19.43 4.08 27.22
C PHE A 72 20.81 3.56 26.78
N LYS A 73 21.15 3.70 25.49
CA LYS A 73 22.49 3.32 24.98
C LYS A 73 23.63 4.07 25.68
N LYS A 74 23.43 5.33 26.05
CA LYS A 74 24.42 6.13 26.79
C LYS A 74 24.55 5.71 28.26
N GLN A 75 23.45 5.30 28.89
CA GLN A 75 23.43 4.88 30.29
C GLN A 75 23.97 3.46 30.50
N THR A 76 23.69 2.54 29.56
CA THR A 76 23.99 1.12 29.73
C THR A 76 25.36 0.70 29.16
N GLY A 77 26.09 1.63 28.50
CA GLY A 77 27.49 1.49 28.05
C GLY A 77 27.89 0.11 27.52
N ASN A 78 27.73 -0.15 26.21
CA ASN A 78 28.05 -1.41 25.49
C ASN A 78 27.56 -2.74 26.11
N GLY A 79 27.00 -2.75 27.31
CA GLY A 79 26.36 -3.90 27.93
C GLY A 79 25.09 -4.24 27.16
N GLN A 80 25.03 -5.47 26.65
CA GLN A 80 23.91 -6.04 25.90
C GLN A 80 22.65 -6.21 26.78
N GLN A 81 22.14 -5.17 27.40
CA GLN A 81 20.78 -5.19 27.89
C GLN A 81 19.87 -4.81 26.72
N ASN A 82 19.12 -5.80 26.22
CA ASN A 82 18.08 -5.54 25.23
C ASN A 82 16.98 -4.71 25.90
N ARG A 83 16.85 -3.44 25.50
CA ARG A 83 15.70 -2.60 25.85
C ARG A 83 14.43 -3.33 25.41
N MET A 84 13.44 -3.41 26.29
CA MET A 84 12.15 -3.99 25.96
C MET A 84 11.49 -3.18 24.84
N PRO A 85 10.95 -3.82 23.79
CA PRO A 85 10.31 -3.11 22.68
C PRO A 85 9.13 -2.29 23.19
N ASN A 86 9.02 -1.04 22.74
CA ASN A 86 7.93 -0.17 23.16
C ASN A 86 6.59 -0.69 22.59
N PRO A 87 5.59 -1.00 23.44
CA PRO A 87 4.30 -1.53 22.99
C PRO A 87 3.52 -0.51 22.14
N LEU A 88 3.75 0.79 22.30
CA LEU A 88 3.12 1.84 21.51
C LEU A 88 3.54 1.81 20.04
N LEU A 89 4.75 1.32 19.74
CA LEU A 89 5.23 1.09 18.38
C LEU A 89 4.90 -0.32 17.87
N LEU A 90 4.03 -1.07 18.57
CA LEU A 90 3.71 -2.46 18.27
C LEU A 90 4.96 -3.37 18.24
N GLY A 91 6.00 -3.01 19.01
CA GLY A 91 7.30 -3.68 19.01
C GLY A 91 8.12 -3.50 17.72
N MET A 92 7.72 -2.59 16.83
CA MET A 92 8.46 -2.29 15.60
C MET A 92 9.57 -1.25 15.83
N GLU A 93 10.55 -1.22 14.93
CA GLU A 93 11.51 -0.12 14.84
C GLU A 93 10.76 1.19 14.53
N PRO A 94 11.16 2.35 15.11
CA PRO A 94 10.52 3.63 14.85
C PRO A 94 10.35 3.97 13.36
N SER A 95 11.35 3.67 12.53
CA SER A 95 11.27 3.91 11.09
C SER A 95 10.19 3.06 10.40
N LEU A 96 10.06 1.80 10.80
CA LEU A 96 9.07 0.87 10.27
C LEU A 96 7.65 1.21 10.72
N TYR A 97 7.49 1.72 11.95
CA TYR A 97 6.21 2.20 12.44
C TYR A 97 5.70 3.39 11.60
N VAL A 98 6.56 4.38 11.34
CA VAL A 98 6.22 5.51 10.47
C VAL A 98 5.84 5.01 9.07
N LEU A 99 6.60 4.06 8.51
CA LEU A 99 6.27 3.45 7.22
C LEU A 99 4.93 2.72 7.23
N TRP A 100 4.60 2.03 8.34
CA TRP A 100 3.33 1.35 8.50
C TRP A 100 2.18 2.34 8.52
N VAL A 101 2.25 3.41 9.32
CA VAL A 101 1.23 4.47 9.36
C VAL A 101 1.02 5.07 7.98
N LEU A 102 2.09 5.45 7.27
CA LEU A 102 2.01 6.00 5.91
C LEU A 102 1.33 5.03 4.91
N ARG A 103 1.48 3.72 5.11
CA ARG A 103 0.86 2.70 4.26
C ARG A 103 -0.63 2.49 4.57
N THR A 104 -1.06 2.71 5.80
CA THR A 104 -2.48 2.56 6.19
C THR A 104 -3.38 3.68 5.64
N ILE A 105 -2.80 4.82 5.29
CA ILE A 105 -3.54 5.99 4.79
C ILE A 105 -3.81 5.82 3.29
N LYS A 106 -5.04 6.15 2.85
CA LYS A 106 -5.41 6.09 1.42
C LYS A 106 -4.59 7.10 0.63
N SER A 107 -4.21 6.75 -0.60
CA SER A 107 -3.34 7.62 -1.42
C SER A 107 -3.91 9.03 -1.64
N ALA A 108 -5.23 9.17 -1.80
CA ALA A 108 -5.89 10.47 -1.98
C ALA A 108 -5.83 11.35 -0.71
N GLU A 109 -5.99 10.72 0.46
CA GLU A 109 -5.93 11.40 1.76
C GLU A 109 -4.48 11.72 2.15
N LEU A 110 -3.52 10.86 1.77
CA LEU A 110 -2.11 11.02 2.06
C LEU A 110 -1.56 12.32 1.48
N GLU A 111 -1.82 12.61 0.21
CA GLU A 111 -1.35 13.86 -0.41
C GLU A 111 -1.91 15.10 0.28
N GLN A 112 -3.20 15.09 0.61
CA GLN A 112 -3.84 16.21 1.32
C GLN A 112 -3.30 16.38 2.75
N SER A 113 -3.10 15.27 3.46
CA SER A 113 -2.54 15.27 4.82
C SER A 113 -1.11 15.84 4.86
N LEU A 114 -0.30 15.57 3.83
CA LEU A 114 1.07 16.07 3.71
C LEU A 114 1.14 17.59 3.44
N LEU A 115 0.06 18.21 2.95
CA LEU A 115 -0.02 19.66 2.78
C LEU A 115 -0.23 20.40 4.11
N ILE A 116 -0.90 19.74 5.06
CA ILE A 116 -1.28 20.32 6.35
C ILE A 116 -0.11 20.25 7.36
N LEU A 117 0.87 19.37 7.12
CA LEU A 117 2.04 19.20 7.98
C LEU A 117 2.82 20.51 8.15
N SER A 118 3.17 20.83 9.40
CA SER A 118 4.07 21.94 9.69
C SER A 118 5.51 21.64 9.23
N LEU A 119 6.29 22.69 8.95
CA LEU A 119 7.65 22.56 8.44
C LEU A 119 8.53 21.64 9.31
N ARG A 120 8.39 21.69 10.65
CA ARG A 120 9.17 20.82 11.56
C ARG A 120 8.84 19.34 11.38
N HIS A 121 7.57 18.99 11.22
CA HIS A 121 7.17 17.60 10.95
C HIS A 121 7.66 17.14 9.58
N MET A 122 7.70 18.05 8.61
CA MET A 122 8.27 17.78 7.29
C MET A 122 9.76 17.44 7.35
N GLU A 123 10.58 18.18 8.12
CA GLU A 123 12.00 17.87 8.27
C GLU A 123 12.22 16.47 8.85
N ARG A 124 11.43 16.13 9.89
CA ARG A 124 11.46 14.84 10.56
C ARG A 124 11.04 13.71 9.61
N LEU A 125 9.98 13.94 8.84
CA LEU A 125 9.51 12.96 7.85
C LEU A 125 10.57 12.71 6.77
N VAL A 126 11.24 13.75 6.25
CA VAL A 126 12.35 13.59 5.29
C VAL A 126 13.48 12.75 5.88
N TYR A 127 13.83 12.93 7.16
CA TYR A 127 14.81 12.10 7.85
C TYR A 127 14.41 10.62 7.87
N TYR A 128 13.17 10.30 8.25
CA TYR A 128 12.69 8.91 8.27
C TYR A 128 12.62 8.30 6.87
N LEU A 129 12.23 9.06 5.84
CA LEU A 129 12.24 8.61 4.45
C LEU A 129 13.65 8.22 3.99
N ILE A 130 14.67 9.01 4.35
CA ILE A 130 16.08 8.70 4.05
C ILE A 130 16.49 7.39 4.74
N LEU A 131 16.13 7.20 6.02
CA LEU A 131 16.45 5.99 6.77
C LEU A 131 15.82 4.74 6.11
N LEU A 132 14.55 4.85 5.73
CA LEU A 132 13.80 3.78 5.07
C LEU A 132 14.36 3.44 3.69
N LEU A 133 14.75 4.43 2.90
CA LEU A 133 15.37 4.22 1.58
C LEU A 133 16.77 3.62 1.69
N LYS A 134 17.55 3.98 2.72
CA LYS A 134 18.82 3.31 3.02
C LYS A 134 18.59 1.83 3.34
N ALA A 135 17.57 1.52 4.14
CA ALA A 135 17.16 0.15 4.44
C ALA A 135 16.44 -0.58 3.29
N GLY A 136 16.11 0.11 2.18
CA GLY A 136 15.40 -0.49 1.04
C GLY A 136 13.94 -0.85 1.33
N ARG A 137 13.32 -0.26 2.35
CA ARG A 137 11.95 -0.60 2.77
C ARG A 137 10.94 0.36 2.17
N GLY A 138 9.90 -0.17 1.53
CA GLY A 138 8.79 0.64 1.01
C GLY A 138 9.20 1.68 -0.03
N VAL A 139 10.15 1.36 -0.92
CA VAL A 139 10.79 2.30 -1.87
C VAL A 139 9.77 3.11 -2.67
N GLU A 140 8.72 2.48 -3.19
CA GLU A 140 7.69 3.15 -3.99
C GLU A 140 6.97 4.24 -3.19
N LEU A 141 6.45 3.87 -2.01
CA LEU A 141 5.72 4.78 -1.13
C LEU A 141 6.63 5.93 -0.68
N CYS A 142 7.84 5.62 -0.23
CA CYS A 142 8.81 6.63 0.19
C CYS A 142 9.18 7.60 -0.94
N SER A 143 9.30 7.09 -2.17
CA SER A 143 9.59 7.91 -3.36
C SER A 143 8.41 8.82 -3.71
N ARG A 144 7.19 8.29 -3.70
CA ARG A 144 5.96 9.05 -3.96
C ARG A 144 5.79 10.18 -2.93
N VAL A 145 5.86 9.86 -1.64
CA VAL A 145 5.77 10.83 -0.54
C VAL A 145 6.89 11.86 -0.65
N GLY A 146 8.15 11.43 -0.83
CA GLY A 146 9.30 12.34 -0.92
C GLY A 146 9.20 13.32 -2.09
N ILE A 147 8.77 12.86 -3.27
CA ILE A 147 8.56 13.72 -4.44
C ILE A 147 7.41 14.70 -4.20
N PHE A 148 6.30 14.23 -3.64
CA PHE A 148 5.15 15.08 -3.33
C PHE A 148 5.52 16.16 -2.31
N MET A 149 6.20 15.81 -1.23
CA MET A 149 6.65 16.76 -0.21
C MET A 149 7.52 17.89 -0.78
N ILE A 150 8.49 17.53 -1.64
CA ILE A 150 9.38 18.53 -2.26
C ILE A 150 8.58 19.47 -3.17
N LYS A 151 7.62 18.94 -3.93
CA LYS A 151 6.77 19.75 -4.82
C LYS A 151 5.83 20.66 -4.04
N ALA A 152 5.16 20.13 -3.02
CA ALA A 152 4.21 20.86 -2.20
C ALA A 152 4.85 22.01 -1.41
N HIS A 153 6.01 21.75 -0.79
CA HIS A 153 6.63 22.67 0.16
C HIS A 153 7.84 23.40 -0.40
N GLN A 154 7.98 23.50 -1.74
CA GLN A 154 9.15 24.10 -2.38
C GLN A 154 9.51 25.49 -1.83
N LYS A 155 8.51 26.36 -1.61
CA LYS A 155 8.73 27.70 -1.05
C LYS A 155 9.31 27.65 0.37
N GLN A 156 8.79 26.76 1.20
CA GLN A 156 9.23 26.59 2.59
C GLN A 156 10.64 25.97 2.65
N ILE A 157 10.94 25.00 1.78
CA ILE A 157 12.26 24.38 1.67
C ILE A 157 13.31 25.41 1.24
N VAL A 158 12.99 26.24 0.25
CA VAL A 158 13.90 27.29 -0.24
C VAL A 158 14.14 28.33 0.85
N ALA A 159 13.11 28.70 1.62
CA ALA A 159 13.23 29.63 2.74
C ALA A 159 14.04 29.04 3.93
N ALA A 160 13.90 27.74 4.21
CA ALA A 160 14.68 27.04 5.23
C ALA A 160 16.18 26.90 4.86
N GLY A 161 16.53 27.11 3.58
CA GLY A 161 17.89 27.27 3.11
C GLY A 161 18.79 26.05 3.34
N SER A 162 19.95 26.29 3.96
CA SER A 162 21.06 25.32 4.06
C SER A 162 20.69 24.03 4.81
N ASN A 163 19.86 24.13 5.84
CA ASN A 163 19.52 22.98 6.71
C ASN A 163 18.76 21.88 5.97
N MET A 164 17.89 22.25 5.03
CA MET A 164 17.09 21.31 4.25
C MET A 164 17.75 20.87 2.94
N ALA A 165 18.71 21.65 2.45
CA ALA A 165 19.38 21.38 1.17
C ALA A 165 20.16 20.06 1.15
N VAL A 166 20.80 19.70 2.27
CA VAL A 166 21.58 18.45 2.39
C VAL A 166 20.67 17.21 2.46
N PRO A 167 19.67 17.13 3.36
CA PRO A 167 18.73 16.01 3.39
C PRO A 167 17.98 15.80 2.07
N VAL A 168 17.51 16.87 1.42
CA VAL A 168 16.78 16.76 0.15
C VAL A 168 17.67 16.23 -0.98
N ARG A 169 18.95 16.62 -1.01
CA ARG A 169 19.91 16.09 -1.98
C ARG A 169 20.17 14.61 -1.78
N GLU A 170 20.32 14.18 -0.54
CA GLU A 170 20.50 12.77 -0.21
C GLU A 170 19.25 11.95 -0.53
N LEU A 171 18.06 12.47 -0.22
CA LEU A 171 16.79 11.85 -0.58
C LEU A 171 16.69 11.66 -2.11
N ARG A 172 17.01 12.69 -2.90
CA ARG A 172 17.04 12.59 -4.37
C ARG A 172 17.98 11.50 -4.86
N ARG A 173 19.18 11.42 -4.30
CA ARG A 173 20.19 10.42 -4.65
C ARG A 173 19.68 9.00 -4.36
N LEU A 174 19.14 8.78 -3.16
CA LEU A 174 18.63 7.48 -2.72
C LEU A 174 17.41 7.03 -3.50
N VAL A 175 16.44 7.92 -3.76
CA VAL A 175 15.27 7.61 -4.58
C VAL A 175 15.69 7.15 -5.98
N ARG A 176 16.59 7.88 -6.64
CA ARG A 176 17.09 7.50 -7.97
C ARG A 176 17.82 6.15 -7.96
N LEU A 177 18.66 5.92 -6.95
CA LEU A 177 19.39 4.68 -6.79
C LEU A 177 18.43 3.49 -6.62
N ARG A 178 17.53 3.55 -5.63
CA ARG A 178 16.62 2.44 -5.30
C ARG A 178 15.58 2.17 -6.39
N LEU A 179 15.05 3.21 -7.03
CA LEU A 179 14.15 3.02 -8.18
C LEU A 179 14.89 2.48 -9.41
N GLY A 180 16.16 2.86 -9.60
CA GLY A 180 17.03 2.29 -10.64
C GLY A 180 17.22 0.80 -10.43
N GLU A 181 17.66 0.39 -9.24
CA GLU A 181 17.84 -1.03 -8.86
C GLU A 181 16.55 -1.86 -9.07
N ALA A 182 15.40 -1.31 -8.67
CA ALA A 182 14.11 -1.97 -8.86
C ALA A 182 13.73 -2.07 -10.34
N ARG A 183 13.93 -1.00 -11.12
CA ARG A 183 13.68 -0.98 -12.57
C ARG A 183 14.56 -1.99 -13.29
N ASP A 184 15.85 -2.05 -12.96
CA ASP A 184 16.81 -2.91 -13.64
C ASP A 184 16.50 -4.39 -13.35
N SER A 185 16.14 -4.71 -12.11
CA SER A 185 15.71 -6.07 -11.73
C SER A 185 14.44 -6.50 -12.47
N VAL A 186 13.42 -5.65 -12.50
CA VAL A 186 12.17 -5.92 -13.24
C VAL A 186 12.42 -5.99 -14.74
N GLY A 187 13.26 -5.10 -15.27
CA GLY A 187 13.61 -5.05 -16.70
C GLY A 187 14.37 -6.30 -17.15
N PHE A 188 15.33 -6.77 -16.35
CA PHE A 188 16.07 -8.00 -16.60
C PHE A 188 15.12 -9.22 -16.58
N ASN A 189 14.29 -9.34 -15.55
CA ASN A 189 13.33 -10.44 -15.43
C ASN A 189 12.32 -10.45 -16.59
N LEU A 190 11.83 -9.27 -16.99
CA LEU A 190 10.92 -9.14 -18.11
C LEU A 190 11.58 -9.52 -19.44
N ALA A 191 12.84 -9.14 -19.66
CA ALA A 191 13.60 -9.52 -20.84
C ALA A 191 13.85 -11.04 -20.88
N ALA A 192 14.19 -11.65 -19.75
CA ALA A 192 14.35 -13.10 -19.62
C ALA A 192 13.04 -13.84 -19.93
N MET A 193 11.92 -13.41 -19.35
CA MET A 193 10.60 -14.01 -19.62
C MET A 193 10.19 -13.86 -21.08
N ARG A 194 10.46 -12.71 -21.72
CA ARG A 194 10.20 -12.50 -23.16
C ARG A 194 11.02 -13.47 -24.01
N MET A 195 12.28 -13.70 -23.68
CA MET A 195 13.13 -14.65 -24.40
C MET A 195 12.63 -16.09 -24.23
N ILE A 196 12.28 -16.49 -23.00
CA ILE A 196 11.73 -17.82 -22.72
C ILE A 196 10.41 -18.02 -23.48
N SER A 197 9.53 -17.02 -23.48
CA SER A 197 8.28 -17.06 -24.24
C SER A 197 8.51 -17.23 -25.74
N LYS A 198 9.48 -16.49 -26.30
CA LYS A 198 9.88 -16.62 -27.71
C LYS A 198 10.36 -18.03 -28.04
N VAL A 199 11.28 -18.59 -27.24
CA VAL A 199 11.80 -19.96 -27.44
C VAL A 199 10.70 -21.00 -27.28
N ALA A 200 9.78 -20.81 -26.33
CA ALA A 200 8.63 -21.71 -26.15
C ALA A 200 7.69 -21.67 -27.36
N GLN A 201 7.46 -20.49 -27.95
CA GLN A 201 6.64 -20.33 -29.15
C GLN A 201 7.31 -20.94 -30.39
N GLU A 202 8.62 -20.73 -30.56
CA GLU A 202 9.41 -21.37 -31.62
C GLU A 202 9.36 -22.90 -31.52
N ARG A 203 9.48 -23.46 -30.31
CA ARG A 203 9.31 -24.90 -30.09
C ARG A 203 7.91 -25.38 -30.43
N LYS A 204 6.85 -24.66 -30.01
CA LYS A 204 5.47 -25.01 -30.38
C LYS A 204 5.26 -25.00 -31.89
N MET A 205 5.82 -24.01 -32.60
CA MET A 205 5.77 -23.95 -34.06
C MET A 205 6.54 -25.09 -34.72
N ALA A 206 7.68 -25.50 -34.17
CA ALA A 206 8.45 -26.64 -34.67
C ALA A 206 7.73 -27.99 -34.50
N PHE A 207 6.84 -28.12 -33.50
CA PHE A 207 6.02 -29.31 -33.29
C PHE A 207 4.67 -29.27 -34.04
N HIS A 208 4.26 -28.11 -34.57
CA HIS A 208 3.11 -28.03 -35.45
C HIS A 208 3.51 -28.54 -36.83
N VAL A 209 3.23 -29.82 -37.10
CA VAL A 209 3.10 -30.31 -38.48
C VAL A 209 1.93 -29.52 -39.08
N PRO A 210 2.07 -28.90 -40.27
CA PRO A 210 0.93 -28.27 -40.91
C PRO A 210 -0.12 -29.36 -41.20
N GLU A 211 -1.29 -29.27 -40.56
CA GLU A 211 -2.46 -30.12 -40.86
C GLU A 211 -3.05 -29.87 -42.26
N ASN A 212 -2.42 -29.00 -43.05
CA ASN A 212 -2.88 -28.62 -44.38
C ASN A 212 -1.82 -28.93 -45.44
N GLU A 213 -1.20 -30.10 -45.40
CA GLU A 213 -1.08 -30.82 -46.67
C GLU A 213 -2.48 -31.38 -46.92
N ASN A 214 -3.27 -30.63 -47.71
CA ASN A 214 -4.42 -31.25 -48.36
C ASN A 214 -3.92 -32.59 -48.88
N GLU A 215 -4.50 -33.69 -48.40
CA GLU A 215 -4.44 -34.97 -49.09
C GLU A 215 -5.02 -34.70 -50.48
N THR A 216 -4.21 -34.13 -51.38
CA THR A 216 -4.51 -34.09 -52.79
C THR A 216 -4.43 -35.55 -53.16
N ASP A 217 -5.60 -36.18 -53.12
CA ASP A 217 -5.84 -37.54 -53.47
C ASP A 217 -4.99 -37.88 -54.69
N ILE A 218 -3.89 -38.59 -54.45
CA ILE A 218 -2.83 -38.84 -55.44
C ILE A 218 -3.44 -39.60 -56.63
N TRP A 219 -4.59 -40.25 -56.40
CA TRP A 219 -5.41 -41.01 -57.34
C TRP A 219 -6.39 -40.15 -58.15
N ALA A 220 -6.76 -38.95 -57.69
CA ALA A 220 -7.60 -38.03 -58.45
C ALA A 220 -6.92 -37.55 -59.75
N GLY A 221 -5.58 -37.43 -59.74
CA GLY A 221 -4.78 -37.14 -60.93
C GLY A 221 -4.61 -38.32 -61.91
N MET A 222 -4.90 -39.56 -61.47
CA MET A 222 -4.80 -40.78 -62.29
C MET A 222 -6.16 -41.28 -62.81
N GLY A 223 -7.25 -40.53 -62.57
CA GLY A 223 -8.58 -40.84 -63.10
C GLY A 223 -9.29 -42.02 -62.42
N LEU A 224 -8.88 -42.37 -61.19
CA LEU A 224 -9.45 -43.48 -60.41
C LEU A 224 -10.22 -43.03 -59.16
N GLY A 225 -10.59 -41.74 -59.08
CA GLY A 225 -11.31 -41.15 -57.95
C GLY A 225 -12.81 -41.47 -57.94
N SER A 226 -13.20 -42.30 -56.97
CA SER A 226 -14.53 -42.55 -56.38
C SER A 226 -15.77 -42.46 -57.27
N ASP A 227 -16.17 -43.60 -57.82
CA ASP A 227 -17.55 -43.88 -58.19
C ASP A 227 -18.07 -44.97 -57.22
N VAL A 228 -18.21 -44.62 -55.94
CA VAL A 228 -19.01 -45.40 -54.99
C VAL A 228 -19.61 -44.44 -53.98
N ALA A 229 -20.94 -44.32 -54.05
CA ALA A 229 -21.80 -43.67 -53.07
C ALA A 229 -21.78 -44.39 -51.71
#